data_AF-A0A160HXQ7-F1
#
_entry.id   AF-A0A160HXQ7-F1
#
_cell.length_a   1.000
_cell.length_b   1.000
_cell.length_c   1.000
_cell.angle_alpha   90.00
_cell.angle_beta   90.00
_cell.angle_gamma   90.00
#
_symmetry.space_group_name_H-M   'P 1'
#
loop_
_entity.id
_entity.type
_entity.pdbx_description
1 polymer ?
#
loop_
_entity_poly.entity_id
_entity_poly.type
_entity_poly.pdbx_seq_one_letter_code
_entity_poly.pdbx_strand_id
1 'polypeptide(L)'
;MKTRSIAAGVLALTLFAGAANAMTVQEFLTTANAIPQNPTALLRSDTRRLMAEFRTAVRTVRAEQNQDKAAGRQPATCMPDKVSVSPNAILSRFNAIPQSRRNISVTQAFREWMAHDYPCS
;
A
#
# COMPACT_ATOMS: atom_id res chain seq x y z
N MET A 1 -40.22 3.87 -45.67
CA MET A 1 -38.83 4.15 -46.08
C MET A 1 -37.97 4.32 -44.84
N LYS A 2 -36.75 3.79 -44.92
CA LYS A 2 -35.80 3.51 -43.83
C LYS A 2 -35.02 4.77 -43.47
N THR A 3 -34.88 5.08 -42.20
CA THR A 3 -33.70 5.80 -41.71
C THR A 3 -33.34 5.31 -40.31
N ARG A 4 -32.22 4.60 -40.28
CA ARG A 4 -31.49 4.11 -39.11
C ARG A 4 -30.78 5.29 -38.47
N SER A 5 -30.66 5.32 -37.15
CA SER A 5 -29.45 5.77 -36.46
C SER A 5 -29.46 5.25 -35.03
N ILE A 6 -28.57 4.29 -34.78
CA ILE A 6 -28.16 3.80 -33.46
C ILE A 6 -26.91 4.61 -33.10
N ALA A 7 -26.90 5.25 -31.93
CA ALA A 7 -25.70 5.72 -31.26
C ALA A 7 -26.03 5.71 -29.76
N ALA A 8 -25.73 4.66 -28.98
CA ALA A 8 -24.41 4.26 -28.50
C ALA A 8 -23.68 5.41 -27.78
N GLY A 9 -23.73 5.39 -26.45
CA GLY A 9 -23.05 6.34 -25.59
C GLY A 9 -23.13 5.95 -24.11
N VAL A 10 -22.76 4.70 -23.76
CA VAL A 10 -22.49 4.33 -22.36
C VAL A 10 -21.13 4.92 -22.00
N LEU A 11 -21.12 6.14 -21.48
CA LEU A 11 -19.94 6.72 -20.86
C LEU A 11 -19.85 6.16 -19.44
N ALA A 12 -19.27 4.97 -19.29
CA ALA A 12 -18.86 4.46 -18.01
C ALA A 12 -17.72 5.35 -17.49
N LEU A 13 -18.07 6.35 -16.67
CA LEU A 13 -17.12 7.09 -15.86
C LEU A 13 -16.50 6.11 -14.86
N THR A 14 -15.37 5.52 -15.24
CA THR A 14 -14.48 4.83 -14.31
C THR A 14 -14.05 5.83 -13.26
N LEU A 15 -14.61 5.68 -12.07
CA LEU A 15 -14.15 6.30 -10.84
C LEU A 15 -12.73 5.80 -10.57
N PHE A 16 -11.73 6.45 -11.16
CA PHE A 16 -10.38 6.40 -10.61
C PHE A 16 -10.42 7.21 -9.32
N ALA A 17 -10.77 6.52 -8.23
CA ALA A 17 -10.55 7.01 -6.87
C ALA A 17 -9.11 7.53 -6.83
N GLY A 18 -8.97 8.83 -6.53
CA GLY A 18 -7.69 9.52 -6.61
C GLY A 18 -6.61 8.74 -5.88
N ALA A 19 -5.65 8.21 -6.64
CA ALA A 19 -4.38 7.85 -6.08
C ALA A 19 -3.72 9.17 -5.67
N ALA A 20 -3.99 9.62 -4.44
CA ALA A 20 -3.01 10.40 -3.72
C ALA A 20 -1.68 9.67 -3.93
N ASN A 21 -0.73 10.31 -4.62
CA ASN A 21 0.50 9.66 -5.11
C ASN A 21 1.06 8.73 -4.04
N ALA A 22 0.89 7.42 -4.24
CA ALA A 22 1.27 6.44 -3.24
C ALA A 22 2.79 6.52 -3.05
N MET A 23 3.24 6.73 -1.82
CA MET A 23 4.67 6.90 -1.56
C MET A 23 5.40 5.64 -2.02
N THR A 24 6.48 5.82 -2.79
CA THR A 24 7.33 4.69 -3.18
C THR A 24 8.20 4.24 -2.00
N VAL A 25 8.66 2.99 -2.02
CA VAL A 25 9.65 2.51 -1.04
C VAL A 25 10.91 3.39 -1.07
N GLN A 26 11.33 3.82 -2.26
CA GLN A 26 12.48 4.70 -2.42
C GLN A 26 12.27 6.04 -1.72
N GLU A 27 11.12 6.71 -1.93
CA GLU A 27 10.81 7.98 -1.28
C GLU A 27 10.68 7.82 0.24
N PHE A 28 10.07 6.72 0.69
CA PHE A 28 9.96 6.39 2.12
C PHE A 28 11.33 6.28 2.77
N LEU A 29 12.25 5.50 2.18
CA LEU A 29 13.60 5.30 2.69
C LEU A 29 14.43 6.59 2.64
N THR A 30 14.34 7.35 1.55
CA THR A 30 15.03 8.65 1.43
C THR A 30 14.57 9.61 2.54
N THR A 31 13.26 9.69 2.78
CA THR A 31 12.70 10.53 3.85
C THR A 31 13.11 10.01 5.24
N ALA A 32 13.09 8.69 5.45
CA ALA A 32 13.48 8.07 6.71
C ALA A 32 14.95 8.34 7.08
N ASN A 33 15.84 8.27 6.09
CA ASN A 33 17.28 8.53 6.26
C ASN A 33 17.58 9.98 6.62
N ALA A 34 16.69 10.93 6.30
CA ALA A 34 16.83 12.34 6.66
C ALA A 34 16.38 12.65 8.10
N ILE A 35 15.74 11.70 8.81
CA ILE A 35 15.26 11.89 10.18
C ILE A 35 16.42 11.67 11.17
N PRO A 36 16.77 12.66 12.00
CA PRO A 36 17.79 12.49 13.03
C PRO A 36 17.40 11.41 14.04
N GLN A 37 18.36 10.59 14.47
CA GLN A 37 18.17 9.56 15.50
C GLN A 37 18.23 10.19 16.89
N ASN A 38 17.24 11.02 17.24
CA ASN A 38 17.14 11.66 18.55
C ASN A 38 15.76 11.43 19.20
N PRO A 39 15.61 11.64 20.52
CA PRO A 39 14.34 11.38 21.22
C PRO A 39 13.15 12.18 20.68
N THR A 40 13.39 13.32 20.03
CA THR A 40 12.35 14.18 19.46
C THR A 40 11.97 13.82 18.02
N ALA A 41 12.61 12.80 17.42
CA ALA A 41 12.34 12.36 16.05
C ALA A 41 10.86 12.06 15.80
N LEU A 42 10.16 11.46 16.78
CA LEU A 42 8.73 11.14 16.68
C LEU A 42 7.83 12.38 16.59
N LEU A 43 8.30 13.54 17.03
CA LEU A 43 7.57 14.81 16.97
C LEU A 43 7.74 15.54 15.63
N ARG A 44 8.56 15.02 14.72
CA ARG A 44 8.75 15.62 13.39
C ARG A 44 7.58 15.31 12.46
N SER A 45 7.26 16.25 11.59
CA SER A 45 6.24 16.08 10.54
C SER A 45 6.53 14.87 9.66
N ASP A 46 7.79 14.68 9.28
CA ASP A 46 8.20 13.64 8.35
C ASP A 46 8.02 12.26 8.96
N THR A 47 8.41 12.09 10.22
CA THR A 47 8.17 10.84 10.96
C THR A 47 6.68 10.52 11.04
N ARG A 48 5.84 11.51 11.36
CA ARG A 48 4.38 11.31 11.37
C ARG A 48 3.83 10.97 9.99
N ARG A 49 4.34 11.61 8.93
CA ARG A 49 3.96 11.33 7.53
C ARG A 49 4.30 9.89 7.16
N LEU A 50 5.51 9.42 7.45
CA LEU A 50 5.92 8.03 7.19
C LEU A 50 5.06 7.02 7.96
N MET A 51 4.75 7.29 9.23
CA MET A 51 3.88 6.43 10.02
C MET A 51 2.44 6.44 9.50
N ALA A 52 1.94 7.58 9.04
CA ALA A 52 0.62 7.68 8.42
C ALA A 52 0.56 6.87 7.11
N GLU A 53 1.58 6.99 6.26
CA GLU A 53 1.70 6.21 5.02
C GLU A 53 1.69 4.71 5.28
N PHE A 54 2.53 4.25 6.21
CA PHE A 54 2.58 2.83 6.56
C PHE A 54 1.25 2.32 7.14
N ARG A 55 0.59 3.10 8.02
CA ARG A 55 -0.73 2.73 8.55
C ARG A 55 -1.79 2.67 7.44
N THR A 56 -1.70 3.55 6.45
CA THR A 56 -2.59 3.50 5.27
C THR A 56 -2.37 2.21 4.50
N ALA A 57 -1.12 1.83 4.21
CA ALA A 57 -0.80 0.55 3.58
C ALA A 57 -1.39 -0.65 4.34
N VAL A 58 -1.24 -0.71 5.66
CA VAL A 58 -1.81 -1.78 6.49
C VAL A 58 -3.34 -1.83 6.36
N ARG A 59 -4.02 -0.69 6.47
CA ARG A 59 -5.49 -0.64 6.34
C ARG A 59 -5.94 -1.07 4.94
N THR A 60 -5.23 -0.64 3.89
CA THR A 60 -5.56 -1.00 2.51
C THR A 60 -5.42 -2.50 2.28
N VAL A 61 -4.29 -3.13 2.63
CA VAL A 61 -4.12 -4.57 2.41
C VAL A 61 -5.11 -5.39 3.25
N ARG A 62 -5.48 -4.93 4.44
CA ARG A 62 -6.55 -5.56 5.22
C ARG A 62 -7.92 -5.44 4.57
N ALA A 63 -8.25 -4.26 4.05
CA ALA A 63 -9.51 -4.05 3.35
C ALA A 63 -9.60 -4.95 2.11
N GLU A 64 -8.52 -5.06 1.34
CA GLU A 64 -8.39 -5.99 0.21
C GLU A 64 -8.62 -7.44 0.65
N GLN A 65 -7.94 -7.89 1.71
CA GLN A 65 -8.13 -9.24 2.26
C GLN A 65 -9.58 -9.50 2.66
N ASN A 66 -10.24 -8.55 3.33
CA ASN A 66 -11.63 -8.69 3.75
C ASN A 66 -12.60 -8.68 2.57
N GLN A 67 -12.33 -7.85 1.56
CA GLN A 67 -13.12 -7.81 0.32
C GLN A 67 -13.02 -9.13 -0.45
N ASP A 68 -11.83 -9.72 -0.54
CA ASP A 68 -11.63 -11.02 -1.18
C ASP A 68 -12.39 -12.12 -0.42
N LYS A 69 -12.28 -12.16 0.91
CA LYS A 69 -13.03 -13.10 1.77
C LYS A 69 -14.55 -12.95 1.61
N ALA A 70 -15.06 -11.71 1.64
CA ALA A 70 -16.49 -11.44 1.49
C ALA A 70 -17.00 -11.83 0.09
N ALA A 71 -16.15 -11.74 -0.92
CA ALA A 71 -16.45 -12.16 -2.29
C ALA A 71 -16.25 -13.68 -2.52
N GLY A 72 -15.89 -14.46 -1.49
CA GLY A 72 -15.58 -15.90 -1.63
C GLY A 72 -14.34 -16.18 -2.48
N ARG A 73 -13.45 -15.20 -2.67
CA ARG A 73 -12.19 -15.33 -3.41
C ARG A 73 -11.05 -15.59 -2.42
N GLN A 74 -10.01 -16.28 -2.87
CA GLN A 74 -8.77 -16.43 -2.09
C GLN A 74 -8.07 -15.07 -2.00
N PRO A 75 -7.82 -14.54 -0.80
CA PRO A 75 -7.09 -13.29 -0.63
C PRO A 75 -5.62 -13.39 -1.04
N ALA A 76 -5.02 -12.25 -1.37
CA ALA A 76 -3.57 -12.18 -1.63
C ALA A 76 -2.70 -12.47 -0.40
N THR A 77 -3.23 -12.24 0.81
CA THR A 77 -2.54 -12.45 2.08
C THR A 77 -3.51 -13.05 3.09
N CYS A 78 -3.01 -13.84 4.05
CA CYS A 78 -3.79 -14.37 5.17
C CYS A 78 -3.26 -13.80 6.50
N MET A 79 -3.01 -12.50 6.53
CA MET A 79 -2.46 -11.82 7.71
C MET A 79 -3.49 -11.80 8.86
N PRO A 80 -3.04 -11.87 10.12
CA PRO A 80 -3.92 -11.77 11.29
C PRO A 80 -4.49 -10.36 11.50
N ASP A 81 -5.54 -10.26 12.32
CA ASP A 81 -6.20 -8.99 12.66
C ASP A 81 -5.28 -8.01 13.42
N LYS A 82 -4.20 -8.50 14.02
CA LYS A 82 -3.20 -7.67 14.68
C LYS A 82 -1.82 -8.09 14.18
N VAL A 83 -1.15 -7.18 13.49
CA VAL A 83 0.27 -7.31 13.13
C VAL A 83 1.01 -6.20 13.86
N SER A 84 1.91 -6.57 14.76
CA SER A 84 2.79 -5.62 15.43
C SER A 84 4.06 -5.48 14.61
N VAL A 85 4.31 -4.29 14.06
CA VAL A 85 5.50 -4.01 13.27
C VAL A 85 6.25 -2.83 13.89
N SER A 86 7.50 -3.05 14.28
CA SER A 86 8.35 -1.97 14.79
C SER A 86 8.87 -1.10 13.63
N PRO A 87 9.14 0.20 13.83
CA PRO A 87 9.75 1.05 12.81
C PRO A 87 11.04 0.47 12.23
N ASN A 88 11.88 -0.14 13.06
CA ASN A 88 13.11 -0.78 12.62
C ASN A 88 12.85 -2.00 11.73
N ALA A 89 11.81 -2.79 12.01
CA ALA A 89 11.42 -3.90 11.14
C ALA A 89 10.94 -3.41 9.77
N ILE A 90 10.20 -2.29 9.72
CA ILE A 90 9.77 -1.65 8.46
C ILE A 90 11.00 -1.23 7.64
N LEU A 91 11.93 -0.49 8.27
CA LEU A 91 13.13 -0.01 7.59
C LEU A 91 14.01 -1.18 7.13
N SER A 92 14.16 -2.21 7.94
CA SER A 92 14.91 -3.42 7.58
C SER A 92 14.29 -4.11 6.37
N ARG A 93 12.97 -4.35 6.39
CA ARG A 93 12.25 -4.97 5.26
C ARG A 93 12.38 -4.16 3.97
N PHE A 94 12.22 -2.84 4.06
CA PHE A 94 12.27 -1.97 2.88
C PHE A 94 13.70 -1.83 2.33
N ASN A 95 14.72 -1.79 3.20
CA ASN A 95 16.11 -1.81 2.76
C ASN A 95 16.50 -3.14 2.10
N ALA A 96 15.88 -4.26 2.48
CA ALA A 96 16.10 -5.56 1.84
C ALA A 96 15.54 -5.65 0.41
N ILE A 97 14.68 -4.72 -0.01
CA ILE A 97 14.20 -4.65 -1.40
C ILE A 97 15.34 -4.13 -2.30
N PRO A 98 15.71 -4.83 -3.39
CA PRO A 98 16.74 -4.35 -4.32
C PRO A 98 16.40 -2.96 -4.87
N GLN A 99 17.41 -2.09 -5.04
CA GLN A 99 17.19 -0.69 -5.47
C GLN A 99 16.38 -0.58 -6.78
N SER A 100 16.62 -1.48 -7.74
CA SER A 100 15.87 -1.55 -9.00
C SER A 100 14.37 -1.80 -8.85
N ARG A 101 13.93 -2.30 -7.68
CA ARG A 101 12.53 -2.58 -7.34
C ARG A 101 11.92 -1.60 -6.34
N ARG A 102 12.66 -0.60 -5.84
CA ARG A 102 12.16 0.35 -4.82
C ARG A 102 11.20 1.40 -5.37
N ASN A 103 10.88 1.35 -6.66
CA ASN A 103 9.84 2.15 -7.31
C ASN A 103 8.40 1.67 -7.01
N ILE A 104 8.23 0.50 -6.39
CA ILE A 104 6.91 0.05 -5.92
C ILE A 104 6.41 0.90 -4.76
N SER A 105 5.08 0.96 -4.58
CA SER A 105 4.47 1.68 -3.46
C SER A 105 4.72 0.97 -2.12
N VAL A 106 4.65 1.73 -1.03
CA VAL A 106 4.68 1.19 0.34
C VAL A 106 3.58 0.14 0.54
N THR A 107 2.38 0.36 -0.01
CA THR A 107 1.27 -0.60 0.03
C THR A 107 1.61 -1.90 -0.68
N GLN A 108 2.17 -1.84 -1.89
CA GLN A 108 2.55 -3.03 -2.64
C GLN A 108 3.65 -3.81 -1.91
N ALA A 109 4.68 -3.11 -1.40
CA ALA A 109 5.75 -3.72 -0.62
C ALA A 109 5.23 -4.41 0.65
N PHE A 110 4.27 -3.78 1.35
CA PHE A 110 3.63 -4.38 2.52
C PHE A 110 2.77 -5.60 2.15
N ARG A 111 2.03 -5.55 1.03
CA ARG A 111 1.24 -6.69 0.53
C ARG A 111 2.14 -7.89 0.23
N GLU A 112 3.23 -7.68 -0.51
CA GLU A 112 4.21 -8.73 -0.83
C GLU A 112 4.87 -9.30 0.44
N TRP A 113 5.15 -8.44 1.42
CA TRP A 113 5.66 -8.89 2.71
C TRP A 113 4.65 -9.79 3.43
N MET A 114 3.40 -9.36 3.56
CA MET A 114 2.39 -10.17 4.23
C MET A 114 2.04 -11.45 3.45
N ALA A 115 2.10 -11.44 2.13
CA ALA A 115 1.92 -12.66 1.33
C ALA A 115 3.03 -13.68 1.58
N HIS A 116 4.27 -13.22 1.79
CA HIS A 116 5.42 -14.06 2.11
C HIS A 116 5.33 -14.62 3.54
N ASP A 117 5.05 -13.78 4.53
CA ASP A 117 5.05 -14.17 5.94
C ASP A 117 3.74 -14.86 6.38
N TYR A 118 2.65 -14.56 5.69
CA TYR A 118 1.30 -15.10 5.94
C TYR A 118 0.61 -15.54 4.63
N PRO A 119 1.12 -16.58 3.96
CA PRO A 119 0.50 -17.10 2.74
C PRO A 119 -0.88 -17.69 3.04
N CYS A 120 -1.80 -17.57 2.08
CA CYS A 120 -3.07 -18.30 2.11
C CYS A 120 -2.87 -19.71 1.55
N SER A 121 -2.95 -20.72 2.41
CA SER A 121 -2.92 -22.16 2.03
C SER A 121 -4.29 -22.65 1.57
#